data_AF-A0A7Y7TK51-F1
#
_entry.id   AF-A0A7Y7TK51-F1
#
_cell.length_a   1.000
_cell.length_b   1.000
_cell.length_c   1.000
_cell.angle_alpha   90.00
_cell.angle_beta   90.00
_cell.angle_gamma   90.00
#
_symmetry.space_group_name_H-M   'P 1'
#
loop_
_entity.id
_entity.type
_entity.pdbx_description
1 polymer ?
#
loop_
_entity_poly.entity_id
_entity_poly.type
_entity_poly.pdbx_seq_one_letter_code
_entity_poly.pdbx_strand_id
1 'polypeptide(L)'
;MEIYSLEEFKVELEKLVSNKSYKTLQQEIIDYFFNKSTSELCSGSRLNNSDDTPYIKKRLGGRGGFRCYFLLIIKDDSLYLMYVHPKTGSMGIDNITDESKAYLYKKVLKCIKSKDLYKLELTESGKEITFYKIS
;
A
#
# COMPACT_ATOMS: atom_id res chain seq x y z
N MET A 1 -3.46 14.22 -4.17
CA MET A 1 -2.61 13.24 -3.48
C MET A 1 -1.69 12.54 -4.45
N GLU A 2 -0.39 12.52 -4.14
CA GLU A 2 0.60 11.71 -4.84
C GLU A 2 0.68 10.31 -4.21
N ILE A 3 0.81 9.28 -5.04
CA ILE A 3 0.86 7.88 -4.58
C ILE A 3 2.21 7.28 -4.96
N TYR A 4 2.88 6.75 -3.94
CA TYR A 4 4.17 6.09 -4.06
C TYR A 4 4.10 4.67 -3.49
N SER A 5 5.05 3.83 -3.87
CA SER A 5 5.25 2.53 -3.22
C SER A 5 6.71 2.17 -3.00
N LEU A 6 6.91 1.27 -2.04
CA LEU A 6 8.13 0.48 -1.94
C LEU A 6 8.19 -0.57 -3.06
N GLU A 7 9.40 -1.09 -3.28
CA GLU A 7 9.61 -2.23 -4.18
C GLU A 7 8.87 -3.48 -3.71
N GLU A 8 8.86 -3.77 -2.40
CA GLU A 8 8.14 -4.93 -1.86
C GLU A 8 6.64 -4.90 -2.16
N PHE A 9 6.04 -3.71 -2.12
CA PHE A 9 4.63 -3.57 -2.49
C PHE A 9 4.41 -3.89 -3.97
N LYS A 10 5.24 -3.33 -4.86
CA LYS A 10 5.17 -3.58 -6.30
C LYS A 10 5.32 -5.08 -6.59
N VAL A 11 6.35 -5.72 -6.04
CA VAL A 11 6.64 -7.14 -6.24
C VAL A 11 5.49 -8.02 -5.76
N GLU A 12 4.94 -7.79 -4.56
CA GLU A 12 3.81 -8.58 -4.08
C GLU A 12 2.53 -8.32 -4.88
N LEU A 13 2.26 -7.08 -5.30
CA LEU A 13 1.11 -6.78 -6.14
C LEU A 13 1.19 -7.54 -7.48
N GLU A 14 2.31 -7.43 -8.19
CA GLU A 14 2.54 -8.10 -9.48
C GLU A 14 2.42 -9.62 -9.35
N LYS A 15 3.06 -10.19 -8.32
CA LYS A 15 3.00 -11.62 -8.01
C LYS A 15 1.57 -12.07 -7.72
N LEU A 16 0.81 -11.34 -6.90
CA LEU A 16 -0.56 -11.71 -6.55
C LEU A 16 -1.51 -11.58 -7.73
N VAL A 17 -1.44 -10.49 -8.49
CA VAL A 17 -2.32 -10.24 -9.66
C VAL A 17 -2.08 -11.26 -10.77
N SER A 18 -0.86 -11.79 -10.90
CA SER A 18 -0.57 -12.89 -11.84
C SER A 18 -1.31 -14.19 -11.50
N ASN A 19 -1.77 -14.36 -10.25
CA ASN A 19 -2.54 -15.51 -9.81
C ASN A 19 -4.04 -15.20 -9.89
N LYS A 20 -4.79 -16.03 -10.64
CA LYS A 20 -6.25 -15.90 -10.84
C LYS A 20 -7.05 -15.79 -9.55
N SER A 21 -6.56 -16.35 -8.44
CA SER A 21 -7.20 -16.32 -7.13
C SER A 21 -7.18 -14.94 -6.47
N TYR A 22 -6.27 -14.05 -6.87
CA TYR A 22 -6.06 -12.73 -6.28
C TYR A 22 -6.19 -11.59 -7.30
N LYS A 23 -6.73 -11.86 -8.49
CA LYS A 23 -6.91 -10.89 -9.59
C LYS A 23 -7.71 -9.63 -9.20
N THR A 24 -8.54 -9.72 -8.15
CA THR A 24 -9.34 -8.58 -7.66
C THR A 24 -8.51 -7.57 -6.90
N LEU A 25 -7.29 -7.93 -6.46
CA LEU A 25 -6.44 -7.06 -5.64
C LEU A 25 -6.18 -5.71 -6.32
N GLN A 26 -5.89 -5.70 -7.63
CA GLN A 26 -5.62 -4.45 -8.34
C GLN A 26 -6.81 -3.49 -8.27
N GLN A 27 -8.03 -3.99 -8.53
CA GLN A 27 -9.22 -3.16 -8.43
C GLN A 27 -9.46 -2.67 -6.99
N GLU A 28 -9.24 -3.53 -5.99
CA GLU A 28 -9.36 -3.14 -4.57
C GLU A 28 -8.36 -2.05 -4.17
N ILE A 29 -7.14 -2.05 -4.73
CA ILE A 29 -6.16 -0.97 -4.55
C ILE A 29 -6.66 0.32 -5.23
N ILE A 30 -7.15 0.22 -6.47
CA ILE A 30 -7.66 1.36 -7.24
C ILE A 30 -8.83 2.02 -6.48
N ASP A 31 -9.86 1.25 -6.15
CA ASP A 31 -11.09 1.72 -5.49
C ASP A 31 -10.80 2.30 -4.10
N TYR A 32 -9.81 1.76 -3.40
CA TYR A 32 -9.51 2.22 -2.06
C TYR A 32 -8.61 3.46 -2.03
N PHE A 33 -7.58 3.56 -2.88
CA PHE A 33 -6.53 4.58 -2.74
C PHE A 33 -6.60 5.72 -3.75
N PHE A 34 -7.09 5.47 -4.97
CA PHE A 34 -7.10 6.49 -6.01
C PHE A 34 -8.31 7.40 -5.87
N ASN A 35 -8.16 8.65 -6.31
CA ASN A 35 -9.18 9.71 -6.21
C ASN A 35 -9.64 10.00 -4.77
N LYS A 36 -8.78 9.79 -3.78
CA LYS A 36 -9.03 10.12 -2.37
C LYS A 36 -7.96 11.03 -1.81
N SER A 37 -8.34 11.81 -0.82
CA SER A 37 -7.42 12.59 0.00
C SER A 37 -6.78 11.73 1.09
N THR A 38 -5.64 12.18 1.61
CA THR A 38 -5.01 11.57 2.79
C THR A 38 -5.96 11.48 4.00
N SER A 39 -6.86 12.46 4.17
CA SER A 39 -7.86 12.47 5.26
C SER A 39 -8.87 11.31 5.19
N GLU A 40 -9.31 10.94 3.98
CA GLU A 40 -10.24 9.82 3.74
C GLU A 40 -9.56 8.46 3.95
N LEU A 41 -8.25 8.42 3.80
CA LEU A 41 -7.43 7.21 3.94
C LEU A 41 -6.98 6.93 5.37
N CYS A 42 -7.30 7.81 6.33
CA CYS A 42 -6.99 7.62 7.75
C CYS A 42 -7.79 6.49 8.42
N SER A 43 -8.74 5.86 7.71
CA SER A 43 -9.50 4.74 8.25
C SER A 43 -8.67 3.45 8.29
N GLY A 44 -8.70 2.72 9.41
CA GLY A 44 -7.96 1.46 9.58
C GLY A 44 -7.38 1.30 10.98
N SER A 45 -6.53 0.28 11.18
CA SER A 45 -5.77 0.13 12.41
C SER A 45 -4.49 0.96 12.31
N ARG A 46 -4.38 2.02 13.10
CA ARG A 46 -3.16 2.81 13.22
C ARG A 46 -2.09 2.00 13.95
N LEU A 47 -0.87 2.01 13.43
CA LEU A 47 0.30 1.28 13.93
C LEU A 47 1.31 2.20 14.64
N ASN A 48 1.05 3.51 14.64
CA ASN A 48 1.77 4.53 15.39
C ASN A 48 0.77 5.52 16.03
N ASN A 49 1.27 6.52 16.77
CA ASN A 49 0.44 7.54 17.41
C ASN A 49 0.58 8.93 16.74
N SER A 50 1.02 8.98 15.47
CA SER A 50 1.26 10.24 14.76
C SER A 50 0.05 10.62 13.94
N ASP A 51 -0.52 11.81 14.17
CA ASP A 51 -1.64 12.34 13.38
C ASP A 51 -1.19 12.93 12.04
N ASP A 52 0.01 13.51 11.99
CA ASP A 52 0.60 14.09 10.77
C ASP A 52 1.18 13.03 9.82
N THR A 53 1.63 11.92 10.38
CA THR A 53 2.21 10.79 9.63
C THR A 53 1.61 9.42 10.02
N PRO A 54 0.31 9.21 9.78
CA PRO A 54 -0.36 7.95 10.09
C PRO A 54 0.30 6.74 9.42
N TYR A 55 0.78 5.77 10.20
CA TYR A 55 1.14 4.44 9.68
C TYR A 55 -0.04 3.50 9.89
N ILE A 56 -0.64 3.00 8.80
CA ILE A 56 -1.94 2.34 8.84
C ILE A 56 -1.85 0.92 8.29
N LYS A 57 -2.54 -0.01 8.97
CA LYS A 57 -2.94 -1.31 8.45
C LYS A 57 -4.42 -1.27 8.10
N LYS A 58 -4.74 -1.53 6.83
CA LYS A 58 -6.12 -1.60 6.34
C LYS A 58 -6.43 -2.98 5.77
N ARG A 59 -7.67 -3.43 5.97
CA ARG A 59 -8.24 -4.55 5.22
C ARG A 59 -8.93 -4.01 3.97
N LEU A 60 -8.58 -4.57 2.82
CA LEU A 60 -9.21 -4.31 1.53
C LEU A 60 -10.03 -5.53 1.15
N GLY A 61 -11.23 -5.35 0.60
CA GLY A 61 -12.17 -6.43 0.36
C GLY A 61 -12.75 -7.10 1.62
N GLY A 62 -13.61 -8.10 1.39
CA GLY A 62 -14.38 -8.81 2.42
C GLY A 62 -13.63 -9.93 3.16
N ARG A 63 -14.33 -11.03 3.48
CA ARG A 63 -13.86 -12.11 4.39
C ARG A 63 -12.52 -12.74 3.98
N GLY A 64 -12.24 -12.81 2.66
CA GLY A 64 -10.99 -13.29 2.06
C GLY A 64 -10.14 -12.20 1.40
N GLY A 65 -10.31 -10.94 1.82
CA GLY A 65 -9.60 -9.80 1.27
C GLY A 65 -8.11 -9.73 1.63
N PHE A 66 -7.55 -8.53 1.51
CA PHE A 66 -6.13 -8.27 1.61
C PHE A 66 -5.82 -7.41 2.82
N ARG A 67 -4.61 -7.52 3.36
CA ARG A 67 -4.07 -6.58 4.35
C ARG A 67 -3.05 -5.70 3.64
N CYS A 68 -3.28 -4.39 3.68
CA CYS A 68 -2.39 -3.40 3.12
C CYS A 68 -1.80 -2.55 4.25
N TYR A 69 -0.50 -2.25 4.13
CA TYR A 69 0.26 -1.43 5.06
C TYR A 69 0.76 -0.20 4.30
N PHE A 70 0.47 0.99 4.81
CA PHE A 70 0.84 2.23 4.14
C PHE A 70 1.07 3.37 5.13
N LEU A 71 1.88 4.33 4.71
CA LEU A 71 2.16 5.57 5.44
C LEU A 71 1.49 6.73 4.72
N LEU A 72 0.80 7.58 5.47
CA LEU A 72 0.31 8.87 4.98
C LEU A 72 1.24 9.98 5.48
N ILE A 73 1.45 11.01 4.66
CA ILE A 73 2.03 12.29 5.09
C ILE A 73 0.99 13.36 4.78
N ILE A 74 0.28 13.83 5.83
CA ILE A 74 -0.89 14.72 5.67
C ILE A 74 -0.47 16.07 5.08
N LYS A 75 0.62 16.65 5.59
CA LYS A 75 1.12 17.98 5.16
C LYS A 75 1.47 18.02 3.66
N ASP A 76 1.99 16.92 3.13
CA ASP A 76 2.47 16.82 1.75
C ASP A 76 1.43 16.12 0.83
N ASP A 77 0.21 15.87 1.34
CA ASP A 77 -0.85 15.09 0.69
C ASP A 77 -0.31 13.87 -0.08
N SER A 78 0.48 13.05 0.60
CA SER A 78 1.22 11.94 0.01
C SER A 78 0.92 10.60 0.67
N LEU A 79 0.82 9.55 -0.15
CA LEU A 79 0.58 8.16 0.27
C LEU A 79 1.76 7.27 -0.14
N TYR A 80 2.24 6.44 0.78
CA TYR A 80 3.30 5.47 0.54
C TYR A 80 2.81 4.06 0.84
N LEU A 81 2.55 3.27 -0.20
CA LEU A 81 2.17 1.86 -0.11
C LEU A 81 3.41 1.00 0.18
N MET A 82 3.40 0.30 1.31
CA MET A 82 4.60 -0.36 1.84
C MET A 82 4.58 -1.86 1.60
N TYR A 83 3.43 -2.50 1.84
CA TYR A 83 3.30 -3.95 1.70
C TYR A 83 1.83 -4.36 1.57
N VAL A 84 1.57 -5.46 0.86
CA VAL A 84 0.25 -6.06 0.73
C VAL A 84 0.33 -7.58 0.75
N HIS A 85 -0.63 -8.25 1.38
CA HIS A 85 -0.74 -9.70 1.34
C HIS A 85 -2.20 -10.18 1.51
N PRO A 86 -2.57 -11.35 0.99
CA PRO A 86 -3.88 -11.95 1.23
C PRO A 86 -4.07 -12.30 2.71
N LYS A 87 -5.32 -12.21 3.17
CA LYS A 87 -5.69 -12.69 4.51
C LYS A 87 -5.85 -14.21 4.56
N THR A 88 -6.30 -14.80 3.48
CA THR A 88 -6.65 -16.23 3.35
C THR A 88 -6.22 -16.74 1.98
N GLY A 89 -6.31 -18.05 1.76
CA GLY A 89 -5.91 -18.71 0.52
C GLY A 89 -4.50 -19.28 0.60
N SER A 90 -4.02 -19.86 -0.51
CA SER A 90 -2.71 -20.52 -0.57
C SER A 90 -1.52 -19.60 -0.28
N MET A 91 -1.70 -18.29 -0.44
CA MET A 91 -0.72 -17.24 -0.14
C MET A 91 -1.18 -16.34 1.02
N GLY A 92 -2.24 -16.75 1.71
CA GLY A 92 -2.73 -16.06 2.89
C GLY A 92 -1.78 -16.27 4.05
N ILE A 93 -1.42 -15.18 4.72
CA ILE A 93 -0.61 -15.22 5.93
C ILE A 93 -1.32 -14.45 7.05
N ASP A 94 -0.91 -14.73 8.29
CA ASP A 94 -1.31 -13.96 9.45
C ASP A 94 -0.81 -12.51 9.37
N ASN A 95 -1.15 -11.69 10.36
CA ASN A 95 -0.57 -10.34 10.40
C ASN A 95 0.95 -10.45 10.45
N ILE A 96 1.65 -9.56 9.76
CA ILE A 96 3.10 -9.45 9.89
C ILE A 96 3.48 -9.13 11.34
N THR A 97 4.67 -9.57 11.76
CA THR A 97 5.16 -9.39 13.13
C THR A 97 5.42 -7.93 13.44
N ASP A 98 5.58 -7.58 14.73
CA ASP A 98 5.90 -6.22 15.13
C ASP A 98 7.29 -5.79 14.64
N GLU A 99 8.25 -6.72 14.57
CA GLU A 99 9.57 -6.50 13.98
C GLU A 99 9.44 -6.14 12.49
N SER A 100 8.56 -6.85 11.76
CA SER A 100 8.31 -6.59 10.34
C SER A 100 7.66 -5.22 10.12
N LYS A 101 6.71 -4.81 10.97
CA LYS A 101 6.10 -3.46 10.94
C LYS A 101 7.16 -2.38 11.18
N ALA A 102 8.00 -2.56 12.20
CA ALA A 102 9.06 -1.63 12.53
C ALA A 102 10.10 -1.52 11.41
N TYR A 103 10.44 -2.65 10.78
CA TYR A 103 11.32 -2.70 9.61
C TYR A 103 10.72 -1.91 8.43
N LEU A 104 9.47 -2.19 8.05
CA LEU A 104 8.79 -1.48 6.97
C LEU A 104 8.75 0.03 7.23
N TYR A 105 8.44 0.43 8.47
CA TYR A 105 8.43 1.85 8.86
C TYR A 105 9.80 2.52 8.69
N LYS A 106 10.87 1.89 9.17
CA LYS A 106 12.24 2.41 8.95
C LYS A 106 12.60 2.47 7.47
N LYS A 107 12.21 1.43 6.71
CA LYS A 107 12.49 1.34 5.28
C LYS A 107 11.80 2.45 4.50
N VAL A 108 10.51 2.70 4.71
CA VAL A 108 9.79 3.75 3.97
C VAL A 108 10.38 5.13 4.22
N LEU A 109 10.76 5.45 5.47
CA LEU A 109 11.43 6.72 5.77
C LEU A 109 12.78 6.85 5.08
N LYS A 110 13.55 5.76 4.95
CA LYS A 110 14.81 5.75 4.20
C LYS A 110 14.56 5.99 2.71
N CYS A 111 13.61 5.26 2.11
CA CYS A 111 13.27 5.35 0.69
C CYS A 111 12.72 6.75 0.32
N ILE A 112 11.93 7.38 1.19
CA ILE A 112 11.48 8.77 1.02
C ILE A 112 12.69 9.71 0.91
N LYS A 113 13.66 9.59 1.82
CA LYS A 113 14.86 10.44 1.82
C LYS A 113 15.75 10.21 0.60
N SER A 114 15.89 8.97 0.17
CA SER A 114 16.75 8.60 -0.97
C SER A 114 16.04 8.64 -2.32
N LYS A 115 14.75 9.00 -2.37
CA LYS A 115 13.88 8.90 -3.56
C LYS A 115 13.85 7.50 -4.19
N ASP A 116 14.13 6.47 -3.41
CA ASP A 116 14.14 5.08 -3.85
C ASP A 116 12.72 4.50 -3.77
N LEU A 117 11.84 5.03 -4.62
CA LEU A 117 10.41 4.78 -4.64
C LEU A 117 9.91 4.59 -6.07
N TYR A 118 8.70 4.04 -6.19
CA TYR A 118 7.93 4.06 -7.42
C TYR A 118 6.74 5.01 -7.27
N LYS A 119 6.53 5.91 -8.22
CA LYS A 119 5.26 6.65 -8.38
C LYS A 119 4.24 5.74 -9.05
N LEU A 120 3.00 5.77 -8.56
CA LEU A 120 1.88 5.02 -9.11
C LEU A 120 0.94 5.98 -9.82
N GLU A 121 0.58 5.64 -11.05
CA GLU A 121 -0.47 6.33 -11.80
C GLU A 121 -1.41 5.30 -12.42
N LEU A 122 -2.66 5.70 -12.67
CA LEU A 122 -3.58 4.86 -13.44
C LEU A 122 -3.28 4.99 -14.92
N THR A 123 -3.45 3.90 -15.66
CA THR A 123 -3.49 3.97 -17.12
C THR A 123 -4.66 4.82 -17.59
N GLU A 124 -4.66 5.25 -18.85
CA GLU A 124 -5.76 6.05 -19.44
C GLU A 124 -7.14 5.39 -19.25
N SER A 125 -7.19 4.06 -19.20
CA SER A 125 -8.42 3.29 -18.96
C SER A 125 -8.93 3.34 -17.52
N GLY A 126 -8.10 3.75 -16.56
CA GLY A 126 -8.39 3.72 -15.13
C GLY A 126 -8.38 2.32 -14.48
N LYS A 127 -8.06 1.26 -15.24
CA LYS A 127 -8.19 -0.14 -14.80
C LYS A 127 -6.88 -0.77 -14.32
N GLU A 128 -5.76 -0.14 -14.65
CA GLU A 128 -4.43 -0.68 -14.36
C GLU A 128 -3.54 0.38 -13.73
N ILE A 129 -2.61 -0.09 -12.90
CA ILE A 129 -1.63 0.73 -12.19
C ILE A 129 -0.30 0.61 -12.93
N THR A 130 0.30 1.74 -13.29
CA THR A 130 1.66 1.80 -13.82
C THR A 130 2.61 2.33 -12.76
N PHE A 131 3.81 1.75 -12.69
CA PHE A 131 4.85 2.09 -11.74
C PHE A 131 6.01 2.81 -12.45
N TYR A 132 6.34 4.02 -11.98
CA TYR A 132 7.44 4.83 -12.50
C TYR A 132 8.51 5.01 -11.42
N LYS A 133 9.75 4.60 -11.69
CA LYS A 133 10.85 4.78 -10.73
C LYS A 133 11.19 6.28 -10.62
N ILE A 134 11.34 6.81 -9.40
CA ILE A 134 11.65 8.24 -9.16
C ILE A 134 13.17 8.46 -9.01
N SER A 135 13.97 7.80 -9.84
CA SER A 135 15.44 7.92 -9.84
C SER A 135 15.92 9.36 -9.82
#